data_AF-A0A2I2A797-F1
#
_entry.id   AF-A0A2I2A797-F1
#
_cell.length_a   1.000
_cell.length_b   1.000
_cell.length_c   1.000
_cell.angle_alpha   90.00
_cell.angle_beta   90.00
_cell.angle_gamma   90.00
#
_symmetry.space_group_name_H-M   'P 1'
#
loop_
_entity.id
_entity.type
_entity.pdbx_description
1 polymer ?
#
loop_
_entity_poly.entity_id
_entity_poly.type
_entity_poly.pdbx_seq_one_letter_code
_entity_poly.pdbx_strand_id
1 'polypeptide(L)'
;MPGTHYDSDHFFIELLPFQYKRVAFRILRQDPFQILLRDLDAGYSEHFNIFPDPQSINSKLVTRTISACIVAKITSFSKESYVSPVEFRFVEEALFKALHNLLDIDGLPRKAVFDILSQEAPKTHHWLTKDKHDNGKHSLAIRSRRENTRRYFRYKVKIRYHFIRIGSHDSNKVIQGNIFTTGIQHFSKIVNNKLDGLVMEYLGNIKTALQERFPEAYDLFMDVLDKLEYLREVINGVSVGQLDIANAKRFLAENLDHHLDYASLARNARTESILRDFEEKLNQINRHTLELVEKSTPHTLYEGPVLKKLKIDQDIRGYVDKNKASPSELLSAFINLYHYILLIEKIYNSISSSNYIIIFPEYWLEPYKDLSPGGFAFYTEFLVDVNDILEIFMQVNVSPDPKVEKLEIIQQRVKVVRIEEKPEMECYLIACHFLMADEETRMVINNALQGQEIIDAFNSADLLDEAGEF
;
A
#
# COMPACT_ATOMS: atom_id res chain seq x y z
N MET A 1 -0.79 2.07 44.68
CA MET A 1 -1.40 1.35 43.53
C MET A 1 -1.30 2.28 42.33
N PRO A 2 -0.64 1.90 41.23
CA PRO A 2 -0.56 2.77 40.06
C PRO A 2 -1.92 2.79 39.37
N GLY A 3 -2.53 3.98 39.32
CA GLY A 3 -3.92 4.20 38.91
C GLY A 3 -4.19 3.85 37.46
N THR A 4 -5.08 2.90 37.24
CA THR A 4 -5.81 2.73 35.98
C THR A 4 -6.91 3.78 35.92
N HIS A 5 -6.54 5.03 35.64
CA HIS A 5 -7.49 6.10 35.32
C HIS A 5 -8.06 5.84 33.92
N TYR A 6 -9.17 5.09 33.87
CA TYR A 6 -10.02 5.01 32.67
C TYR A 6 -10.89 6.26 32.62
N ASP A 7 -10.29 7.43 32.45
CA ASP A 7 -11.04 8.69 32.39
C ASP A 7 -11.70 8.78 31.00
N SER A 8 -13.02 8.57 30.94
CA SER A 8 -13.83 8.95 29.80
C SER A 8 -14.55 10.26 30.12
N ASP A 9 -14.48 11.22 29.19
CA ASP A 9 -15.18 12.49 29.33
C ASP A 9 -16.69 12.39 29.04
N HIS A 10 -17.23 11.16 28.86
CA HIS A 10 -18.65 10.96 28.53
C HIS A 10 -19.47 10.69 29.78
N PHE A 11 -20.26 11.71 30.15
CA PHE A 11 -21.01 11.78 31.39
C PHE A 11 -21.81 10.50 31.70
N PHE A 12 -22.54 9.96 30.72
CA PHE A 12 -23.43 8.81 30.95
C PHE A 12 -22.69 7.49 31.21
N ILE A 13 -21.50 7.31 30.63
CA ILE A 13 -20.66 6.14 30.91
C ILE A 13 -20.08 6.23 32.31
N GLU A 14 -19.73 7.44 32.75
CA GLU A 14 -19.16 7.65 34.09
C GLU A 14 -20.13 7.31 35.22
N LEU A 15 -21.45 7.43 34.97
CA LEU A 15 -22.52 7.06 35.89
C LEU A 15 -22.76 5.55 36.00
N LEU A 16 -22.18 4.72 35.12
CA LEU A 16 -22.36 3.27 35.15
C LEU A 16 -21.55 2.62 36.28
N PRO A 17 -22.06 1.52 36.87
CA PRO A 17 -21.27 0.71 37.79
C PRO A 17 -19.97 0.20 37.13
N PHE A 18 -18.92 0.00 37.92
CA PHE A 18 -17.57 -0.30 37.43
C PHE A 18 -17.50 -1.44 36.41
N GLN A 19 -18.22 -2.54 36.64
CA GLN A 19 -18.22 -3.70 35.74
C GLN A 19 -18.89 -3.38 34.39
N TYR A 20 -19.97 -2.61 34.40
CA TYR A 20 -20.69 -2.15 33.21
C TYR A 20 -19.90 -1.09 32.44
N LYS A 21 -19.17 -0.21 33.14
CA LYS A 21 -18.24 0.75 32.52
C LYS A 21 -17.14 0.04 31.72
N ARG A 22 -16.59 -1.07 32.23
CA ARG A 22 -15.62 -1.90 31.49
C ARG A 22 -16.24 -2.51 30.23
N VAL A 23 -17.50 -2.97 30.31
CA VAL A 23 -18.23 -3.47 29.14
C VAL A 23 -18.48 -2.35 28.13
N ALA A 24 -18.93 -1.17 28.57
CA ALA A 24 -19.16 0.00 27.72
C ALA A 24 -17.92 0.35 26.88
N PHE A 25 -16.73 0.33 27.51
CA PHE A 25 -15.47 0.59 26.79
C PHE A 25 -15.09 -0.49 25.79
N ARG A 26 -15.50 -1.74 26.04
CA ARG A 26 -15.29 -2.84 25.10
C ARG A 26 -16.23 -2.71 23.91
N ILE A 27 -17.51 -2.47 24.16
CA ILE A 27 -18.55 -2.20 23.17
C ILE A 27 -18.12 -1.05 22.24
N LEU A 28 -17.77 0.11 22.80
CA LEU A 28 -17.34 1.28 22.00
C LEU A 28 -16.13 1.00 21.11
N ARG A 29 -15.28 0.06 21.50
CA ARG A 29 -14.09 -0.32 20.74
C ARG A 29 -14.37 -1.37 19.66
N GLN A 30 -15.35 -2.23 19.88
CA GLN A 30 -15.54 -3.46 19.11
C GLN A 30 -16.76 -3.40 18.19
N ASP A 31 -17.81 -2.66 18.56
CA ASP A 31 -19.11 -2.77 17.89
C ASP A 31 -19.38 -1.55 16.98
N PRO A 32 -19.85 -1.79 15.73
CA PRO A 32 -20.39 -0.73 14.88
C PRO A 32 -21.72 -0.21 15.41
N PHE A 33 -22.09 1.00 14.98
CA PHE A 33 -23.35 1.62 15.36
C PHE A 33 -24.57 0.71 15.11
N GLN A 34 -24.61 0.00 13.97
CA GLN A 34 -25.67 -0.96 13.65
C GLN A 34 -25.84 -2.06 14.70
N ILE A 35 -24.73 -2.55 15.29
CA ILE A 35 -24.75 -3.60 16.30
C ILE A 35 -25.24 -3.03 17.63
N LEU A 36 -24.88 -1.78 17.95
CA LEU A 36 -25.42 -1.11 19.14
C LEU A 36 -26.93 -0.94 19.06
N LEU A 37 -27.46 -0.60 17.89
CA LEU A 37 -28.91 -0.47 17.68
C LEU A 37 -29.60 -1.82 17.85
N ARG A 38 -29.12 -2.86 17.16
CA ARG A 38 -29.62 -4.22 17.31
C ARG A 38 -29.57 -4.70 18.76
N ASP A 39 -28.44 -4.52 19.44
CA ASP A 39 -28.25 -4.97 20.81
C ASP A 39 -29.13 -4.19 21.79
N LEU A 40 -29.42 -2.91 21.50
CA LEU A 40 -30.37 -2.11 22.28
C LEU A 40 -31.78 -2.68 22.17
N ASP A 41 -32.20 -3.03 20.96
CA ASP A 41 -33.54 -3.59 20.67
C ASP A 41 -33.69 -4.99 21.26
N ALA A 42 -32.65 -5.81 21.15
CA ALA A 42 -32.59 -7.13 21.75
C ALA A 42 -32.48 -7.09 23.29
N GLY A 43 -32.12 -5.94 23.88
CA GLY A 43 -31.85 -5.81 25.31
C GLY A 43 -30.66 -6.66 25.79
N TYR A 44 -29.77 -7.05 24.88
CA TYR A 44 -28.66 -7.97 25.15
C TYR A 44 -27.46 -7.68 24.24
N SER A 45 -26.26 -7.94 24.75
CA SER A 45 -25.02 -7.91 23.98
C SER A 45 -24.09 -9.02 24.46
N GLU A 46 -23.39 -9.67 23.55
CA GLU A 46 -22.45 -10.75 23.88
C GLU A 46 -21.31 -10.28 24.81
N HIS A 47 -21.03 -8.97 24.84
CA HIS A 47 -20.01 -8.40 25.73
C HIS A 47 -20.36 -8.56 27.22
N PHE A 48 -21.63 -8.82 27.56
CA PHE A 48 -22.06 -9.14 28.93
C PHE A 48 -21.81 -10.61 29.32
N ASN A 49 -21.31 -11.46 28.42
CA ASN A 49 -20.92 -12.84 28.77
C ASN A 49 -19.67 -12.91 29.65
N ILE A 50 -19.01 -11.78 29.91
CA ILE A 50 -17.90 -11.71 30.87
C ILE A 50 -18.35 -11.84 32.32
N PHE A 51 -19.65 -11.70 32.60
CA PHE A 51 -20.19 -11.86 33.94
C PHE A 51 -20.25 -13.36 34.27
N PRO A 52 -19.66 -13.80 35.40
CA PRO A 52 -19.55 -15.23 35.74
C PRO A 52 -20.90 -15.92 35.92
N ASP A 53 -21.92 -15.15 36.32
CA ASP A 53 -23.28 -15.62 36.51
C ASP A 53 -24.23 -14.79 35.62
N PRO A 54 -24.80 -15.38 34.55
CA PRO A 54 -25.77 -14.70 33.70
C PRO A 54 -27.03 -14.21 34.45
N GLN A 55 -27.41 -14.85 35.56
CA GLN A 55 -28.57 -14.42 36.37
C GLN A 55 -28.28 -13.16 37.19
N SER A 56 -27.01 -12.78 37.34
CA SER A 56 -26.59 -11.54 38.02
C SER A 56 -26.68 -10.29 37.12
N ILE A 57 -26.97 -10.46 35.83
CA ILE A 57 -27.02 -9.37 34.86
C ILE A 57 -28.35 -8.62 35.02
N ASN A 58 -28.27 -7.37 35.44
CA ASN A 58 -29.42 -6.47 35.48
C ASN A 58 -29.73 -5.95 34.07
N SER A 59 -30.88 -6.33 33.51
CA SER A 59 -31.32 -5.93 32.17
C SER A 59 -31.42 -4.41 32.00
N LYS A 60 -31.90 -3.68 33.01
CA LYS A 60 -31.94 -2.20 32.98
C LYS A 60 -30.54 -1.59 32.87
N LEU A 61 -29.55 -2.18 33.53
CA LEU A 61 -28.15 -1.75 33.41
C LEU A 61 -27.54 -2.12 32.05
N VAL A 62 -27.96 -3.23 31.43
CA VAL A 62 -27.58 -3.57 30.05
C VAL A 62 -28.09 -2.50 29.08
N THR A 63 -29.40 -2.22 29.10
CA THR A 63 -30.01 -1.19 28.24
C THR A 63 -29.37 0.18 28.44
N ARG A 64 -29.12 0.58 29.69
CA ARG A 64 -28.42 1.85 30.01
C ARG A 64 -26.98 1.87 29.50
N THR A 65 -26.27 0.74 29.57
CA THR A 65 -24.89 0.65 29.10
C THR A 65 -24.83 0.80 27.58
N ILE A 66 -25.68 0.09 26.85
CA ILE A 66 -25.76 0.18 25.38
C ILE A 66 -26.20 1.60 24.98
N SER A 67 -27.20 2.16 25.66
CA SER A 67 -27.67 3.53 25.41
C SER A 67 -26.57 4.57 25.66
N ALA A 68 -25.77 4.42 26.73
CA ALA A 68 -24.63 5.29 26.98
C ALA A 68 -23.58 5.20 25.85
N CYS A 69 -23.33 4.00 25.32
CA CYS A 69 -22.46 3.80 24.17
C CYS A 69 -23.01 4.46 22.89
N ILE A 70 -24.32 4.38 22.64
CA ILE A 70 -24.97 5.04 21.50
C ILE A 70 -24.81 6.56 21.59
N VAL A 71 -25.14 7.17 22.74
CA VAL A 71 -24.97 8.62 22.94
C VAL A 71 -23.50 9.00 22.75
N ALA A 72 -22.56 8.23 23.31
CA ALA A 72 -21.13 8.49 23.17
C ALA A 72 -20.64 8.40 21.71
N LYS A 73 -21.15 7.44 20.95
CA LYS A 73 -20.79 7.26 19.54
C LYS A 73 -21.35 8.39 18.68
N ILE A 74 -22.66 8.68 18.76
CA ILE A 74 -23.31 9.74 17.98
C ILE A 74 -22.71 11.12 18.28
N THR A 75 -22.49 11.45 19.56
CA THR A 75 -21.92 12.75 19.94
C THR A 75 -20.44 12.90 19.60
N SER A 76 -19.78 11.82 19.15
CA SER A 76 -18.42 11.86 18.59
C SER A 76 -18.38 12.11 17.07
N PHE A 77 -19.53 12.01 16.39
CA PHE A 77 -19.62 12.25 14.95
C PHE A 77 -19.56 13.75 14.64
N SER A 78 -18.92 14.08 13.51
CA SER A 78 -19.03 15.43 12.95
C SER A 78 -20.46 15.64 12.45
N LYS A 79 -21.02 16.84 12.65
CA LYS A 79 -22.31 17.20 12.04
C LYS A 79 -22.24 17.30 10.52
N GLU A 80 -21.03 17.30 9.96
CA GLU A 80 -20.78 17.23 8.53
C GLU A 80 -20.79 15.80 7.99
N SER A 81 -20.68 14.78 8.85
CA SER A 81 -20.74 13.37 8.46
C SER A 81 -22.16 12.89 8.15
N TYR A 82 -23.18 13.71 8.41
CA TYR A 82 -24.56 13.36 8.08
C TYR A 82 -24.81 13.50 6.59
N VAL A 83 -24.94 12.34 5.98
CA VAL A 83 -25.03 12.05 4.55
C VAL A 83 -26.30 12.69 3.96
N SER A 84 -27.48 12.34 4.48
CA SER A 84 -28.76 12.90 4.04
C SER A 84 -29.63 13.45 5.18
N PRO A 85 -30.65 14.29 4.90
CA PRO A 85 -31.63 14.71 5.90
C PRO A 85 -32.43 13.55 6.51
N VAL A 86 -32.54 12.42 5.81
CA VAL A 86 -33.21 11.21 6.29
C VAL A 86 -32.33 10.50 7.31
N GLU A 87 -31.06 10.30 6.97
CA GLU A 87 -30.09 9.67 7.87
C GLU A 87 -29.81 10.53 9.10
N PHE A 88 -29.82 11.86 8.96
CA PHE A 88 -29.78 12.76 10.12
C PHE A 88 -30.95 12.53 11.07
N ARG A 89 -32.17 12.37 10.55
CA ARG A 89 -33.36 12.08 11.38
C ARG A 89 -33.25 10.71 12.05
N PHE A 90 -32.81 9.69 11.31
CA PHE A 90 -32.56 8.35 11.86
C PHE A 90 -31.57 8.39 13.04
N VAL A 91 -30.44 9.09 12.88
CA VAL A 91 -29.46 9.25 13.97
C VAL A 91 -30.04 10.05 15.14
N GLU A 92 -30.81 11.11 14.87
CA GLU A 92 -31.53 11.84 15.94
C GLU A 92 -32.51 10.92 16.69
N GLU A 93 -33.30 10.13 15.99
CA GLU A 93 -34.27 9.22 16.61
C GLU A 93 -33.58 8.17 17.49
N ALA A 94 -32.51 7.54 16.98
CA ALA A 94 -31.68 6.63 17.75
C ALA A 94 -31.07 7.30 19.00
N LEU A 95 -30.58 8.54 18.85
CA LEU A 95 -30.04 9.31 19.96
C LEU A 95 -31.10 9.58 21.02
N PHE A 96 -32.28 10.05 20.62
CA PHE A 96 -33.36 10.31 21.57
C PHE A 96 -33.82 9.01 22.24
N LYS A 97 -33.98 7.90 21.52
CA LYS A 97 -34.30 6.59 22.11
C LYS A 97 -33.31 6.22 23.22
N ALA A 98 -32.00 6.36 22.97
CA ALA A 98 -30.97 6.11 23.97
C ALA A 98 -31.04 7.10 25.16
N LEU A 99 -31.34 8.37 24.92
CA LEU A 99 -31.49 9.37 25.98
C LEU A 99 -32.69 9.09 26.89
N HIS A 100 -33.81 8.64 26.35
CA HIS A 100 -34.99 8.25 27.14
C HIS A 100 -34.65 7.11 28.11
N ASN A 101 -33.92 6.10 27.63
CA ASN A 101 -33.44 4.99 28.46
C ASN A 101 -32.46 5.42 29.55
N LEU A 102 -31.60 6.40 29.26
CA LEU A 102 -30.58 6.88 30.21
C LEU A 102 -31.18 7.73 31.31
N LEU A 103 -32.15 8.57 30.96
CA LEU A 103 -32.81 9.50 31.86
C LEU A 103 -34.04 8.88 32.56
N ASP A 104 -34.45 7.66 32.18
CA ASP A 104 -35.67 6.99 32.64
C ASP A 104 -36.95 7.84 32.42
N ILE A 105 -37.07 8.48 31.25
CA ILE A 105 -38.12 9.47 30.94
C ILE A 105 -38.95 9.12 29.70
N ASP A 106 -39.27 7.85 29.48
CA ASP A 106 -39.97 7.37 28.29
C ASP A 106 -41.21 8.21 27.92
N GLY A 107 -41.31 8.56 26.64
CA GLY A 107 -42.42 9.31 26.08
C GLY A 107 -42.41 10.82 26.33
N LEU A 108 -41.38 11.37 26.96
CA LEU A 108 -41.26 12.83 27.11
C LEU A 108 -41.00 13.52 25.76
N PRO A 109 -41.59 14.72 25.53
CA PRO A 109 -41.31 15.48 24.32
C PRO A 109 -39.86 15.94 24.29
N ARG A 110 -39.26 16.03 23.09
CA ARG A 110 -37.85 16.45 22.90
C ARG A 110 -37.47 17.69 23.71
N LYS A 111 -38.35 18.70 23.77
CA LYS A 111 -38.14 19.93 24.54
C LYS A 111 -37.85 19.66 26.02
N ALA A 112 -38.62 18.76 26.66
CA ALA A 112 -38.41 18.39 28.05
C ALA A 112 -37.07 17.64 28.25
N VAL A 113 -36.69 16.79 27.29
CA VAL A 113 -35.37 16.13 27.29
C VAL A 113 -34.25 17.17 27.19
N PHE A 114 -34.37 18.19 26.35
CA PHE A 114 -33.41 19.29 26.26
C PHE A 114 -33.27 20.06 27.58
N ASP A 115 -34.40 20.39 28.22
CA ASP A 115 -34.40 21.11 29.49
C ASP A 115 -33.64 20.31 30.57
N ILE A 116 -33.87 19.00 30.66
CA ILE A 116 -33.15 18.10 31.57
C ILE A 116 -31.66 18.04 31.22
N LEU A 117 -31.32 17.84 29.94
CA LEU A 117 -29.92 17.78 29.49
C LEU A 117 -29.17 19.08 29.76
N SER A 118 -29.82 20.24 29.68
CA SER A 118 -29.20 21.53 29.97
C SER A 118 -28.70 21.63 31.42
N GLN A 119 -29.34 20.91 32.34
CA GLN A 119 -29.03 20.89 33.76
C GLN A 119 -28.10 19.73 34.12
N GLU A 120 -28.42 18.52 33.67
CA GLU A 120 -27.73 17.29 34.10
C GLU A 120 -26.55 16.93 33.21
N ALA A 121 -26.63 17.20 31.91
CA ALA A 121 -25.61 16.84 30.93
C ALA A 121 -25.31 17.99 29.93
N PRO A 122 -24.85 19.16 30.43
CA PRO A 122 -24.77 20.40 29.65
C PRO A 122 -23.87 20.30 28.41
N LYS A 123 -22.89 19.39 28.42
CA LYS A 123 -22.04 19.11 27.26
C LYS A 123 -22.82 18.42 26.13
N THR A 124 -23.66 17.44 26.46
CA THR A 124 -24.54 16.74 25.51
C THR A 124 -25.60 17.69 24.97
N HIS A 125 -26.18 18.50 25.85
CA HIS A 125 -27.06 19.59 25.43
C HIS A 125 -26.37 20.53 24.43
N HIS A 126 -25.17 21.02 24.76
CA HIS A 126 -24.42 21.91 23.88
C HIS A 126 -24.17 21.32 22.49
N TRP A 127 -23.73 20.06 22.38
CA TRP A 127 -23.53 19.41 21.08
C TRP A 127 -24.83 19.35 20.26
N LEU A 128 -25.95 19.03 20.90
CA LEU A 128 -27.25 18.98 20.23
C LEU A 128 -27.65 20.35 19.69
N THR A 129 -27.48 21.41 20.46
CA THR A 129 -27.91 22.77 20.10
C THR A 129 -26.90 23.55 19.25
N LYS A 130 -25.68 23.05 19.08
CA LYS A 130 -24.61 23.73 18.35
C LYS A 130 -24.89 23.78 16.85
N ASP A 131 -24.71 24.93 16.22
CA ASP A 131 -24.79 25.06 14.76
C ASP A 131 -23.64 24.31 14.07
N LYS A 132 -23.88 23.88 12.81
CA LYS A 132 -22.91 23.09 12.01
C LYS A 132 -21.51 23.73 11.90
N HIS A 133 -21.41 25.06 12.04
CA HIS A 133 -20.17 25.81 11.83
C HIS A 133 -19.52 26.37 13.11
N ASP A 134 -20.12 26.13 14.28
CA ASP A 134 -19.50 26.59 15.51
C ASP A 134 -18.35 25.62 15.87
N ASN A 135 -17.18 26.12 16.26
CA ASN A 135 -16.03 25.33 16.76
C ASN A 135 -15.79 25.58 18.26
N GLY A 136 -16.83 26.05 18.97
CA GLY A 136 -16.79 26.55 20.34
C GLY A 136 -16.11 25.68 21.41
N LYS A 137 -15.75 26.35 22.52
CA LYS A 137 -14.99 25.87 23.69
C LYS A 137 -15.52 24.58 24.34
N HIS A 138 -16.78 24.22 24.14
CA HIS A 138 -17.44 23.06 24.72
C HIS A 138 -17.55 21.90 23.73
N SER A 139 -16.46 21.55 23.06
CA SER A 139 -16.47 20.33 22.26
C SER A 139 -16.68 19.12 23.19
N LEU A 140 -17.76 18.37 22.92
CA LEU A 140 -17.93 16.99 23.37
C LEU A 140 -16.96 16.03 22.65
N ALA A 141 -15.99 16.58 21.92
CA ALA A 141 -14.83 15.81 21.53
C ALA A 141 -14.30 15.16 22.80
N ILE A 142 -14.22 13.85 22.78
CA ILE A 142 -13.25 13.10 23.56
C ILE A 142 -11.93 13.86 23.40
N ARG A 143 -11.59 14.78 24.32
CA ARG A 143 -10.43 15.65 24.10
C ARG A 143 -9.20 14.79 24.35
N SER A 144 -8.34 14.76 23.35
CA SER A 144 -7.14 13.94 23.33
C SER A 144 -6.19 14.35 24.45
N ARG A 145 -6.08 13.55 25.51
CA ARG A 145 -4.80 13.46 26.24
C ARG A 145 -3.85 12.59 25.42
N ARG A 146 -3.44 13.13 24.26
CA ARG A 146 -2.63 12.51 23.20
C ARG A 146 -3.35 11.34 22.50
N GLU A 147 -3.49 11.41 21.18
CA GLU A 147 -3.52 10.21 20.32
C GLU A 147 -4.46 9.06 20.75
N ASN A 148 -5.73 9.32 21.07
CA ASN A 148 -6.70 8.24 21.27
C ASN A 148 -7.33 7.77 19.95
N THR A 149 -6.50 7.65 18.91
CA THR A 149 -6.83 7.05 17.60
C THR A 149 -7.20 5.57 17.71
N ARG A 150 -7.01 4.95 18.88
CA ARG A 150 -7.48 3.60 19.24
C ARG A 150 -9.00 3.50 19.54
N ARG A 151 -9.75 4.61 19.51
CA ARG A 151 -11.17 4.67 19.90
C ARG A 151 -12.17 4.60 18.74
N TYR A 152 -11.69 4.45 17.52
CA TYR A 152 -12.57 4.29 16.38
C TYR A 152 -12.66 2.82 16.03
N PHE A 153 -13.90 2.37 16.01
CA PHE A 153 -14.31 1.11 15.42
C PHE A 153 -13.61 0.90 14.06
N ARG A 154 -13.27 -0.36 13.78
CA ARG A 154 -12.66 -0.77 12.53
C ARG A 154 -13.77 -1.00 11.52
N TYR A 155 -13.91 -0.09 10.57
CA TYR A 155 -14.98 -0.14 9.60
C TYR A 155 -14.44 -0.60 8.24
N LYS A 156 -15.24 -1.39 7.49
CA LYS A 156 -14.92 -1.83 6.13
C LYS A 156 -15.20 -0.72 5.12
N VAL A 157 -14.35 0.29 5.05
CA VAL A 157 -14.50 1.35 4.04
C VAL A 157 -14.21 0.79 2.66
N LYS A 158 -14.98 1.22 1.65
CA LYS A 158 -14.64 1.01 0.24
C LYS A 158 -13.41 1.88 -0.07
N ILE A 159 -12.24 1.29 0.11
CA ILE A 159 -10.96 1.91 -0.23
C ILE A 159 -10.33 1.17 -1.39
N ARG A 160 -9.71 1.94 -2.26
CA ARG A 160 -8.71 1.45 -3.21
C ARG A 160 -7.36 1.96 -2.75
N TYR A 161 -6.32 1.16 -2.85
CA TYR A 161 -5.02 1.57 -2.34
C TYR A 161 -3.86 1.03 -3.16
N HIS A 162 -2.74 1.72 -3.03
CA HIS A 162 -1.42 1.35 -3.50
C HIS A 162 -0.39 1.77 -2.44
N PHE A 163 0.69 1.02 -2.27
CA PHE A 163 1.76 1.40 -1.36
C PHE A 163 3.15 1.28 -2.00
N ILE A 164 4.04 2.14 -1.52
CA ILE A 164 5.47 2.16 -1.81
C ILE A 164 6.19 1.84 -0.51
N ARG A 165 7.08 0.85 -0.51
CA ARG A 165 7.93 0.56 0.66
C ARG A 165 9.11 1.55 0.70
N ILE A 166 9.26 2.25 1.83
CA ILE A 166 10.33 3.23 2.08
C ILE A 166 11.51 2.60 2.86
N GLY A 167 11.24 1.62 3.75
CA GLY A 167 12.27 0.91 4.56
C GLY A 167 11.99 0.97 6.07
N SER A 168 12.84 0.39 6.93
CA SER A 168 12.61 0.29 8.39
C SER A 168 13.45 1.30 9.20
N HIS A 169 12.87 1.89 10.26
CA HIS A 169 13.61 2.77 11.19
C HIS A 169 14.49 2.02 12.19
N ASP A 170 14.16 0.76 12.49
CA ASP A 170 14.73 0.03 13.64
C ASP A 170 15.75 -1.04 13.20
N SER A 171 15.92 -1.26 11.89
CA SER A 171 16.90 -2.21 11.38
C SER A 171 17.43 -1.82 10.00
N ASN A 172 18.76 -1.77 9.87
CA ASN A 172 19.46 -1.90 8.58
C ASN A 172 19.36 -3.34 8.03
N LYS A 173 18.42 -4.16 8.54
CA LYS A 173 18.17 -5.47 7.96
C LYS A 173 17.55 -5.23 6.59
N VAL A 174 18.40 -5.44 5.60
CA VAL A 174 18.00 -5.67 4.24
C VAL A 174 17.06 -6.86 4.25
N ILE A 175 15.76 -6.61 4.15
CA ILE A 175 14.84 -7.67 3.74
C ILE A 175 15.25 -8.00 2.32
N GLN A 176 15.84 -9.18 2.11
CA GLN A 176 16.03 -9.76 0.80
C GLN A 176 14.64 -10.06 0.23
N GLY A 177 14.12 -9.13 -0.56
CA GLY A 177 13.05 -9.43 -1.51
C GLY A 177 13.68 -10.02 -2.76
N ASN A 178 13.01 -10.95 -3.42
CA ASN A 178 13.36 -11.34 -4.77
C ASN A 178 12.89 -10.21 -5.73
N ILE A 179 13.64 -9.10 -5.75
CA ILE A 179 13.24 -7.83 -6.38
C ILE A 179 13.09 -7.96 -7.91
N PHE A 180 13.68 -9.00 -8.49
CA PHE A 180 13.71 -9.23 -9.93
C PHE A 180 12.44 -9.94 -10.45
N THR A 181 11.66 -10.59 -9.57
CA THR A 181 10.37 -11.22 -9.91
C THR A 181 9.22 -10.24 -9.67
N THR A 182 9.22 -9.10 -10.37
CA THR A 182 8.08 -8.16 -10.36
C THR A 182 6.91 -8.67 -11.19
N GLY A 183 7.11 -9.70 -12.02
CA GLY A 183 6.13 -10.18 -13.00
C GLY A 183 5.96 -9.26 -14.21
N ILE A 184 6.72 -8.16 -14.30
CA ILE A 184 6.66 -7.20 -15.40
C ILE A 184 7.49 -7.70 -16.59
N GLN A 185 6.85 -7.85 -17.74
CA GLN A 185 7.53 -8.29 -18.97
C GLN A 185 8.29 -7.14 -19.64
N HIS A 186 9.53 -6.89 -19.22
CA HIS A 186 10.40 -5.87 -19.82
C HIS A 186 10.85 -6.23 -21.25
N PHE A 187 10.98 -7.53 -21.55
CA PHE A 187 11.21 -8.05 -22.89
C PHE A 187 9.89 -8.26 -23.63
N SER A 188 9.25 -7.16 -24.01
CA SER A 188 8.06 -7.23 -24.88
C SER A 188 8.39 -7.83 -26.25
N LYS A 189 7.38 -8.32 -26.96
CA LYS A 189 7.53 -8.80 -28.35
C LYS A 189 8.21 -7.76 -29.26
N ILE A 190 7.90 -6.48 -29.09
CA ILE A 190 8.49 -5.39 -29.88
C ILE A 190 9.98 -5.24 -29.56
N VAL A 191 10.37 -5.33 -28.29
CA VAL A 191 11.77 -5.24 -27.84
C VAL A 191 12.56 -6.44 -28.33
N ASN A 192 12.03 -7.65 -28.18
CA ASN A 192 12.66 -8.88 -28.69
C ASN A 192 12.85 -8.82 -30.21
N ASN A 193 11.82 -8.42 -30.97
CA ASN A 193 11.97 -8.27 -32.42
C ASN A 193 13.08 -7.27 -32.82
N LYS A 194 13.29 -6.22 -32.02
CA LYS A 194 14.38 -5.26 -32.25
C LYS A 194 15.75 -5.85 -31.93
N LEU A 195 15.87 -6.58 -30.83
CA LEU A 195 17.10 -7.30 -30.46
C LEU A 195 17.44 -8.32 -31.55
N ASP A 196 16.48 -9.16 -31.93
CA ASP A 196 16.66 -10.20 -32.95
C ASP A 196 17.03 -9.59 -34.32
N GLY A 197 16.44 -8.44 -34.68
CA GLY A 197 16.82 -7.69 -35.88
C GLY A 197 18.29 -7.23 -35.86
N LEU A 198 18.75 -6.70 -34.73
CA LEU A 198 20.15 -6.27 -34.55
C LEU A 198 21.12 -7.45 -34.64
N VAL A 199 20.75 -8.63 -34.11
CA VAL A 199 21.54 -9.87 -34.22
C VAL A 199 21.68 -10.28 -35.67
N MET A 200 20.57 -10.34 -36.41
CA MET A 200 20.57 -10.76 -37.81
C MET A 200 21.46 -9.84 -38.67
N GLU A 201 21.36 -8.53 -38.46
CA GLU A 201 22.21 -7.57 -39.16
C GLU A 201 23.69 -7.68 -38.73
N TYR A 202 23.97 -7.86 -37.44
CA TYR A 202 25.33 -8.08 -36.94
C TYR A 202 25.97 -9.33 -37.57
N LEU A 203 25.27 -10.47 -37.54
CA LEU A 203 25.73 -11.73 -38.11
C LEU A 203 25.99 -11.61 -39.62
N GLY A 204 25.09 -10.97 -40.37
CA GLY A 204 25.26 -10.76 -41.80
C GLY A 204 26.51 -9.92 -42.12
N ASN A 205 26.73 -8.87 -41.35
CA ASN A 205 27.86 -7.96 -41.51
C ASN A 205 29.20 -8.63 -41.13
N ILE A 206 29.27 -9.34 -40.00
CA ILE A 206 30.48 -10.04 -39.54
C ILE A 206 30.83 -11.21 -40.45
N LYS A 207 29.84 -11.96 -40.92
CA LYS A 207 30.04 -13.05 -41.88
C LYS A 207 30.68 -12.53 -43.16
N THR A 208 30.14 -11.44 -43.72
CA THR A 208 30.65 -10.83 -44.95
C THR A 208 32.05 -10.23 -44.76
N ALA A 209 32.32 -9.63 -43.60
CA ALA A 209 33.59 -8.97 -43.33
C ALA A 209 34.74 -9.95 -43.03
N LEU A 210 34.46 -11.04 -42.30
CA LEU A 210 35.51 -11.82 -41.64
C LEU A 210 35.51 -13.32 -41.99
N GLN A 211 34.37 -13.97 -42.25
CA GLN A 211 34.29 -15.45 -42.25
C GLN A 211 35.32 -16.11 -43.19
N GLU A 212 35.44 -15.63 -44.42
CA GLU A 212 36.35 -16.23 -45.41
C GLU A 212 37.80 -15.73 -45.28
N ARG A 213 38.00 -14.51 -44.76
CA ARG A 213 39.30 -13.82 -44.79
C ARG A 213 40.07 -13.93 -43.48
N PHE A 214 39.35 -14.00 -42.36
CA PHE A 214 39.87 -14.00 -40.99
C PHE A 214 38.96 -14.88 -40.10
N PRO A 215 38.95 -16.21 -40.29
CA PRO A 215 38.03 -17.12 -39.58
C PRO A 215 38.20 -17.09 -38.06
N GLU A 216 39.44 -17.03 -37.56
CA GLU A 216 39.72 -16.94 -36.12
C GLU A 216 39.21 -15.63 -35.50
N ALA A 217 39.17 -14.54 -36.28
CA ALA A 217 38.56 -13.29 -35.84
C ALA A 217 37.03 -13.38 -35.91
N TYR A 218 36.48 -14.08 -36.92
CA TYR A 218 35.04 -14.32 -36.99
C TYR A 218 34.53 -15.06 -35.74
N ASP A 219 35.22 -16.13 -35.32
CA ASP A 219 34.87 -16.90 -34.12
C ASP A 219 34.87 -16.04 -32.85
N LEU A 220 35.88 -15.19 -32.67
CA LEU A 220 35.93 -14.23 -31.56
C LEU A 220 34.71 -13.28 -31.52
N PHE A 221 34.24 -12.83 -32.68
CA PHE A 221 33.04 -11.98 -32.74
C PHE A 221 31.75 -12.75 -32.46
N MET A 222 31.73 -14.06 -32.72
CA MET A 222 30.63 -14.93 -32.30
C MET A 222 30.64 -15.12 -30.79
N ASP A 223 31.80 -15.32 -30.17
CA ASP A 223 31.92 -15.42 -28.70
C ASP A 223 31.42 -14.15 -27.99
N VAL A 224 31.68 -12.97 -28.57
CA VAL A 224 31.13 -11.69 -28.07
C VAL A 224 29.60 -11.68 -28.08
N LEU A 225 29.00 -12.18 -29.15
CA LEU A 225 27.54 -12.25 -29.29
C LEU A 225 26.96 -13.28 -28.32
N ASP A 226 27.60 -14.44 -28.17
CA ASP A 226 27.14 -15.51 -27.29
C ASP A 226 27.10 -15.06 -25.82
N LYS A 227 28.16 -14.39 -25.34
CA LYS A 227 28.18 -13.77 -24.00
C LYS A 227 27.00 -12.81 -23.77
N LEU A 228 26.57 -12.15 -24.83
CA LEU A 228 25.61 -11.07 -24.80
C LEU A 228 24.16 -11.59 -24.88
N GLU A 229 23.91 -12.59 -25.74
CA GLU A 229 22.66 -13.36 -25.73
C GLU A 229 22.49 -14.08 -24.39
N TYR A 230 23.56 -14.62 -23.82
CA TYR A 230 23.52 -15.24 -22.50
C TYR A 230 23.11 -14.26 -21.40
N LEU A 231 23.65 -13.03 -21.42
CA LEU A 231 23.21 -11.96 -20.52
C LEU A 231 21.73 -11.60 -20.75
N ARG A 232 21.26 -11.52 -22.00
CA ARG A 232 19.84 -11.30 -22.32
C ARG A 232 18.96 -12.39 -21.74
N GLU A 233 19.32 -13.65 -21.93
CA GLU A 233 18.55 -14.80 -21.44
C GLU A 233 18.42 -14.76 -19.91
N VAL A 234 19.52 -14.48 -19.21
CA VAL A 234 19.50 -14.37 -17.75
C VAL A 234 18.64 -13.18 -17.32
N ILE A 235 18.86 -11.96 -17.84
CA ILE A 235 18.05 -10.79 -17.46
C ILE A 235 16.57 -11.05 -17.74
N ASN A 236 16.22 -11.65 -18.88
CA ASN A 236 14.84 -11.99 -19.22
C ASN A 236 14.28 -13.04 -18.25
N GLY A 237 14.96 -14.18 -18.11
CA GLY A 237 14.50 -15.31 -17.31
C GLY A 237 14.29 -14.94 -15.84
N VAL A 238 15.17 -14.10 -15.27
CA VAL A 238 14.99 -13.61 -13.92
C VAL A 238 13.81 -12.61 -13.86
N SER A 239 13.66 -11.71 -14.84
CA SER A 239 12.59 -10.68 -14.85
C SER A 239 11.17 -11.24 -14.84
N VAL A 240 10.97 -12.40 -15.48
CA VAL A 240 9.67 -13.08 -15.56
C VAL A 240 9.55 -14.27 -14.59
N GLY A 241 10.53 -14.47 -13.70
CA GLY A 241 10.53 -15.56 -12.72
C GLY A 241 10.67 -16.97 -13.28
N GLN A 242 11.15 -17.12 -14.52
CA GLN A 242 11.41 -18.42 -15.16
C GLN A 242 12.76 -19.01 -14.77
N LEU A 243 13.71 -18.17 -14.35
CA LEU A 243 15.03 -18.57 -13.87
C LEU A 243 15.15 -18.30 -12.37
N ASP A 244 15.47 -19.32 -11.59
CA ASP A 244 15.69 -19.14 -10.15
C ASP A 244 16.97 -18.35 -9.87
N ILE A 245 16.99 -17.67 -8.72
CA ILE A 245 18.07 -16.78 -8.31
C ILE A 245 19.43 -17.50 -8.24
N ALA A 246 19.45 -18.75 -7.78
CA ALA A 246 20.71 -19.49 -7.58
C ALA A 246 21.36 -19.80 -8.93
N ASN A 247 20.57 -20.26 -9.89
CA ASN A 247 21.03 -20.48 -11.25
C ASN A 247 21.39 -19.15 -11.94
N ALA A 248 20.61 -18.09 -11.74
CA ALA A 248 20.95 -16.76 -12.27
C ALA A 248 22.31 -16.25 -11.77
N LYS A 249 22.59 -16.37 -10.47
CA LYS A 249 23.89 -15.99 -9.89
C LYS A 249 25.04 -16.78 -10.51
N ARG A 250 24.87 -18.11 -10.60
CA ARG A 250 25.87 -18.99 -11.21
C ARG A 250 26.14 -18.56 -12.65
N PHE A 251 25.10 -18.36 -13.45
CA PHE A 251 25.23 -18.00 -14.86
C PHE A 251 25.87 -16.62 -15.07
N LEU A 252 25.51 -15.61 -14.27
CA LEU A 252 26.15 -14.30 -14.34
C LEU A 252 27.64 -14.37 -13.97
N ALA A 253 27.98 -15.16 -12.94
CA ALA A 253 29.36 -15.38 -12.53
C ALA A 253 30.19 -16.11 -13.60
N GLU A 254 29.66 -17.21 -14.16
CA GLU A 254 30.29 -17.96 -15.26
C GLU A 254 30.55 -17.07 -16.48
N ASN A 255 29.60 -16.20 -16.82
CA ASN A 255 29.73 -15.28 -17.95
C ASN A 255 30.76 -14.14 -17.68
N LEU A 256 31.02 -13.79 -16.41
CA LEU A 256 32.07 -12.85 -16.03
C LEU A 256 33.47 -13.48 -16.03
N ASP A 257 33.56 -14.76 -15.66
CA ASP A 257 34.83 -15.50 -15.60
C ASP A 257 35.32 -15.94 -16.99
N HIS A 258 34.41 -16.08 -17.95
CA HIS A 258 34.78 -16.24 -19.35
C HIS A 258 35.45 -14.95 -19.83
N HIS A 259 36.73 -14.99 -20.24
CA HIS A 259 37.41 -13.86 -20.89
C HIS A 259 37.58 -14.12 -22.39
N LEU A 260 37.36 -13.09 -23.21
CA LEU A 260 37.57 -13.19 -24.65
C LEU A 260 39.07 -13.31 -24.98
N ASP A 261 39.43 -14.24 -25.86
CA ASP A 261 40.80 -14.39 -26.35
C ASP A 261 41.06 -13.49 -27.57
N TYR A 262 41.88 -12.47 -27.37
CA TYR A 262 42.20 -11.48 -28.39
C TYR A 262 43.39 -11.86 -29.29
N ALA A 263 43.97 -13.05 -29.13
CA ALA A 263 45.18 -13.46 -29.87
C ALA A 263 45.02 -13.34 -31.40
N SER A 264 43.83 -13.64 -31.93
CA SER A 264 43.51 -13.55 -33.37
C SER A 264 43.54 -12.12 -33.91
N LEU A 265 43.52 -11.11 -33.03
CA LEU A 265 43.53 -9.69 -33.37
C LEU A 265 44.86 -8.98 -33.07
N ALA A 266 45.91 -9.69 -32.66
CA ALA A 266 47.19 -9.10 -32.23
C ALA A 266 47.85 -8.16 -33.26
N ARG A 267 47.54 -8.33 -34.56
CA ARG A 267 48.04 -7.47 -35.66
C ARG A 267 47.13 -6.29 -35.99
N ASN A 268 45.95 -6.21 -35.37
CA ASN A 268 44.97 -5.15 -35.57
C ASN A 268 44.54 -4.58 -34.21
N ALA A 269 45.47 -3.84 -33.60
CA ALA A 269 45.30 -3.21 -32.29
C ALA A 269 44.07 -2.29 -32.20
N ARG A 270 43.61 -1.73 -33.33
CA ARG A 270 42.41 -0.88 -33.34
C ARG A 270 41.14 -1.70 -33.14
N THR A 271 40.96 -2.78 -33.89
CA THR A 271 39.80 -3.67 -33.75
C THR A 271 39.80 -4.35 -32.37
N GLU A 272 40.97 -4.76 -31.89
CA GLU A 272 41.13 -5.29 -30.53
C GLU A 272 40.67 -4.28 -29.47
N SER A 273 41.15 -3.03 -29.53
CA SER A 273 40.76 -2.00 -28.57
C SER A 273 39.24 -1.75 -28.57
N ILE A 274 38.59 -1.79 -29.73
CA ILE A 274 37.13 -1.60 -29.82
C ILE A 274 36.40 -2.75 -29.13
N LEU A 275 36.81 -4.00 -29.37
CA LEU A 275 36.19 -5.16 -28.71
C LEU A 275 36.44 -5.21 -27.21
N ARG A 276 37.61 -4.75 -26.74
CA ARG A 276 37.87 -4.60 -25.30
C ARG A 276 36.93 -3.58 -24.67
N ASP A 277 36.71 -2.44 -25.33
CA ASP A 277 35.77 -1.41 -24.86
C ASP A 277 34.32 -1.98 -24.81
N PHE A 278 33.95 -2.88 -25.74
CA PHE A 278 32.68 -3.61 -25.71
C PHE A 278 32.58 -4.64 -24.59
N GLU A 279 33.62 -5.46 -24.40
CA GLU A 279 33.67 -6.45 -23.31
C GLU A 279 33.58 -5.75 -21.95
N GLU A 280 34.24 -4.61 -21.78
CA GLU A 280 34.14 -3.80 -20.55
C GLU A 280 32.70 -3.36 -20.27
N LYS A 281 31.98 -2.89 -21.31
CA LYS A 281 30.57 -2.47 -21.17
C LYS A 281 29.66 -3.65 -20.85
N LEU A 282 29.83 -4.79 -21.51
CA LEU A 282 29.07 -6.02 -21.22
C LEU A 282 29.33 -6.49 -19.78
N ASN A 283 30.59 -6.54 -19.37
CA ASN A 283 31.00 -6.92 -18.02
C ASN A 283 30.48 -5.93 -16.97
N GLN A 284 30.39 -4.64 -17.29
CA GLN A 284 29.76 -3.66 -16.41
C GLN A 284 28.29 -4.01 -16.16
N ILE A 285 27.50 -4.24 -17.20
CA ILE A 285 26.08 -4.60 -17.07
C ILE A 285 25.94 -5.93 -16.32
N ASN A 286 26.75 -6.93 -16.66
CA ASN A 286 26.72 -8.24 -16.03
C ASN A 286 27.06 -8.17 -14.53
N ARG A 287 28.14 -7.47 -14.14
CA ARG A 287 28.49 -7.25 -12.71
C ARG A 287 27.39 -6.54 -11.95
N HIS A 288 26.82 -5.47 -12.49
CA HIS A 288 25.76 -4.74 -11.78
C HIS A 288 24.46 -5.56 -11.71
N THR A 289 24.20 -6.42 -12.71
CA THR A 289 23.09 -7.37 -12.65
C THR A 289 23.34 -8.41 -11.55
N LEU A 290 24.54 -8.97 -11.47
CA LEU A 290 24.93 -9.91 -10.42
C LEU A 290 24.84 -9.27 -9.03
N GLU A 291 25.42 -8.08 -8.85
CA GLU A 291 25.33 -7.30 -7.61
C GLU A 291 23.88 -7.04 -7.22
N LEU A 292 23.03 -6.67 -8.19
CA LEU A 292 21.61 -6.44 -7.94
C LEU A 292 20.87 -7.74 -7.62
N VAL A 293 21.25 -8.90 -8.16
CA VAL A 293 20.67 -10.21 -7.81
C VAL A 293 21.19 -10.73 -6.46
N GLU A 294 22.42 -10.40 -6.08
CA GLU A 294 23.05 -10.83 -4.82
C GLU A 294 22.68 -9.97 -3.62
N LYS A 295 22.66 -8.66 -3.82
CA LYS A 295 22.68 -7.63 -2.77
C LYS A 295 21.60 -6.58 -3.00
N SER A 296 20.48 -6.93 -3.62
CA SER A 296 19.33 -6.03 -3.75
C SER A 296 18.87 -5.60 -2.36
N THR A 297 19.27 -4.39 -1.95
CA THR A 297 18.83 -3.77 -0.70
C THR A 297 17.99 -2.54 -0.99
N PRO A 298 17.01 -2.18 -0.14
CA PRO A 298 16.26 -0.94 -0.29
C PRO A 298 17.12 0.32 -0.41
N HIS A 299 18.31 0.39 0.19
CA HIS A 299 19.20 1.55 0.10
C HIS A 299 19.96 1.64 -1.24
N THR A 300 20.45 0.52 -1.78
CA THR A 300 21.02 0.44 -3.14
C THR A 300 20.03 0.81 -4.25
N LEU A 301 18.72 0.86 -3.93
CA LEU A 301 17.66 1.28 -4.87
C LEU A 301 17.55 2.82 -5.01
N TYR A 302 17.99 3.61 -4.02
CA TYR A 302 17.86 5.08 -4.03
C TYR A 302 19.05 5.80 -4.68
N GLU A 303 20.19 5.13 -4.85
CA GLU A 303 21.34 5.69 -5.57
C GLU A 303 21.07 5.79 -7.08
N GLY A 304 20.07 5.05 -7.57
CA GLY A 304 19.75 4.88 -8.97
C GLY A 304 20.82 4.05 -9.68
N PRO A 305 20.47 3.23 -10.68
CA PRO A 305 21.47 2.61 -11.53
C PRO A 305 22.11 3.72 -12.38
N VAL A 306 23.37 4.05 -12.08
CA VAL A 306 24.20 4.85 -12.98
C VAL A 306 25.34 3.99 -13.45
N LEU A 307 25.10 3.23 -14.53
CA LEU A 307 26.19 2.63 -15.28
C LEU A 307 27.11 3.78 -15.73
N LYS A 308 28.40 3.68 -15.42
CA LYS A 308 29.39 4.68 -15.83
C LYS A 308 29.43 4.71 -17.35
N LYS A 309 29.41 5.91 -17.94
CA LYS A 309 29.68 6.08 -19.38
C LYS A 309 31.10 5.63 -19.66
N LEU A 310 31.25 4.67 -20.58
CA LEU A 310 32.53 4.15 -21.03
C LEU A 310 32.94 4.84 -22.34
N LYS A 311 34.17 4.58 -22.76
CA LYS A 311 34.75 5.15 -23.98
C LYS A 311 33.91 4.83 -25.22
N ILE A 312 33.38 3.61 -25.32
CA ILE A 312 32.53 3.19 -26.44
C ILE A 312 31.25 4.04 -26.59
N ASP A 313 30.68 4.54 -25.48
CA ASP A 313 29.50 5.40 -25.47
C ASP A 313 29.78 6.78 -26.11
N GLN A 314 31.05 7.19 -26.13
CA GLN A 314 31.51 8.44 -26.73
C GLN A 314 31.90 8.23 -28.20
N ASP A 315 32.62 7.15 -28.47
CA ASP A 315 33.19 6.85 -29.79
C ASP A 315 32.11 6.47 -30.83
N ILE A 316 30.97 5.93 -30.39
CA ILE A 316 29.92 5.44 -31.30
C ILE A 316 29.41 6.52 -32.27
N ARG A 317 29.33 7.79 -31.84
CA ARG A 317 28.90 8.88 -32.74
C ARG A 317 29.87 9.02 -33.92
N GLY A 318 31.17 8.96 -33.62
CA GLY A 318 32.21 8.98 -34.63
C GLY A 318 32.17 7.76 -35.56
N TYR A 319 31.77 6.60 -35.05
CA TYR A 319 31.58 5.39 -35.89
C TYR A 319 30.38 5.51 -36.82
N VAL A 320 29.25 6.00 -36.32
CA VAL A 320 28.04 6.24 -37.12
C VAL A 320 28.32 7.24 -38.24
N ASP A 321 29.00 8.35 -37.94
CA ASP A 321 29.30 9.37 -38.95
C ASP A 321 30.30 8.87 -40.00
N LYS A 322 31.31 8.09 -39.58
CA LYS A 322 32.23 7.42 -40.52
C LYS A 322 31.50 6.43 -41.41
N ASN A 323 30.56 5.64 -40.86
CA ASN A 323 29.81 4.65 -41.63
C ASN A 323 28.87 5.31 -42.66
N LYS A 324 28.35 6.51 -42.37
CA LYS A 324 27.59 7.30 -43.35
C LYS A 324 28.47 7.79 -44.50
N ALA A 325 29.71 8.21 -44.21
CA ALA A 325 30.64 8.71 -45.22
C ALA A 325 31.28 7.58 -46.04
N SER A 326 31.59 6.45 -45.41
CA SER A 326 32.19 5.27 -46.02
C SER A 326 31.65 4.02 -45.33
N PRO A 327 30.57 3.42 -45.86
CA PRO A 327 29.97 2.22 -45.29
C PRO A 327 30.98 1.07 -45.28
N SER A 328 31.11 0.42 -44.13
CA SER A 328 31.86 -0.82 -43.98
C SER A 328 31.03 -1.81 -43.19
N GLU A 329 31.04 -3.07 -43.62
CA GLU A 329 30.32 -4.16 -42.97
C GLU A 329 30.82 -4.34 -41.53
N LEU A 330 32.14 -4.34 -41.32
CA LEU A 330 32.73 -4.45 -39.98
C LEU A 330 32.34 -3.27 -39.08
N LEU A 331 32.31 -2.05 -39.63
CA LEU A 331 31.89 -0.87 -38.88
C LEU A 331 30.40 -0.90 -38.56
N SER A 332 29.58 -1.38 -39.49
CA SER A 332 28.13 -1.58 -39.31
C SER A 332 27.85 -2.64 -38.24
N ALA A 333 28.66 -3.71 -38.19
CA ALA A 333 28.59 -4.70 -37.12
C ALA A 333 28.86 -4.08 -35.75
N PHE A 334 29.91 -3.27 -35.59
CA PHE A 334 30.17 -2.59 -34.31
C PHE A 334 29.01 -1.67 -33.90
N ILE A 335 28.40 -0.96 -34.85
CA ILE A 335 27.26 -0.10 -34.57
C ILE A 335 26.05 -0.91 -34.08
N ASN A 336 25.78 -2.05 -34.71
CA ASN A 336 24.66 -2.91 -34.34
C ASN A 336 24.89 -3.59 -33.00
N LEU A 337 26.11 -4.07 -32.73
CA LEU A 337 26.50 -4.60 -31.43
C LEU A 337 26.31 -3.56 -30.31
N TYR A 338 26.73 -2.32 -30.55
CA TYR A 338 26.50 -1.23 -29.60
C TYR A 338 25.02 -0.94 -29.36
N HIS A 339 24.21 -0.85 -30.42
CA HIS A 339 22.77 -0.61 -30.27
C HIS A 339 22.09 -1.72 -29.50
N TYR A 340 22.55 -2.96 -29.67
CA TYR A 340 22.07 -4.07 -28.87
C TYR A 340 22.42 -3.86 -27.40
N ILE A 341 23.70 -3.64 -27.07
CA ILE A 341 24.17 -3.42 -25.68
C ILE A 341 23.39 -2.27 -25.03
N LEU A 342 23.18 -1.18 -25.76
CA LEU A 342 22.42 -0.03 -25.29
C LEU A 342 20.95 -0.39 -24.99
N LEU A 343 20.36 -1.28 -25.78
CA LEU A 343 18.99 -1.74 -25.54
C LEU A 343 18.93 -2.64 -24.29
N ILE A 344 19.92 -3.51 -24.08
CA ILE A 344 20.06 -4.30 -22.85
C ILE A 344 20.28 -3.39 -21.64
N GLU A 345 21.14 -2.37 -21.75
CA GLU A 345 21.33 -1.37 -20.69
C GLU A 345 20.02 -0.64 -20.37
N LYS A 346 19.22 -0.26 -21.38
CA LYS A 346 17.90 0.35 -21.15
C LYS A 346 16.94 -0.58 -20.43
N ILE A 347 16.95 -1.88 -20.76
CA ILE A 347 16.11 -2.88 -20.11
C ILE A 347 16.57 -3.09 -18.67
N TYR A 348 17.88 -3.22 -18.43
CA TYR A 348 18.48 -3.27 -17.10
C TYR A 348 18.06 -2.05 -16.25
N ASN A 349 18.22 -0.84 -16.81
CA ASN A 349 17.80 0.39 -16.14
C ASN A 349 16.29 0.42 -15.90
N SER A 350 15.49 -0.09 -16.85
CA SER A 350 14.03 -0.22 -16.69
C SER A 350 13.69 -1.17 -15.55
N ILE A 351 14.26 -2.37 -15.50
CA ILE A 351 14.07 -3.35 -14.41
C ILE A 351 14.48 -2.73 -13.08
N SER A 352 15.68 -2.16 -13.01
CA SER A 352 16.19 -1.51 -11.81
C SER A 352 15.32 -0.31 -11.37
N SER A 353 14.73 0.41 -12.33
CA SER A 353 13.78 1.50 -12.07
C SER A 353 12.35 1.03 -11.78
N SER A 354 11.99 -0.20 -12.15
CA SER A 354 10.67 -0.81 -11.91
C SER A 354 10.59 -1.55 -10.57
N ASN A 355 11.61 -1.39 -9.72
CA ASN A 355 11.63 -1.83 -8.33
C ASN A 355 10.71 -1.00 -7.39
N TYR A 356 9.87 -0.14 -7.96
CA TYR A 356 8.71 0.43 -7.30
C TYR A 356 7.50 -0.42 -7.67
N ILE A 357 6.73 -0.89 -6.68
CA ILE A 357 5.42 -1.50 -6.93
C ILE A 357 4.45 -0.36 -7.30
N ILE A 358 4.54 0.18 -8.51
CA ILE A 358 3.59 1.19 -9.01
C ILE A 358 2.37 0.43 -9.52
N ILE A 359 1.32 0.36 -8.71
CA ILE A 359 0.02 -0.16 -9.11
C ILE A 359 -0.77 1.02 -9.66
N PHE A 360 -1.00 1.05 -10.97
CA PHE A 360 -1.84 2.08 -11.58
C PHE A 360 -3.28 2.02 -11.01
N PRO A 361 -4.02 3.14 -10.95
CA PRO A 361 -5.37 3.20 -10.36
C PRO A 361 -6.35 2.15 -10.89
N GLU A 362 -6.19 1.73 -12.14
CA GLU A 362 -6.97 0.67 -12.79
C GLU A 362 -6.71 -0.75 -12.23
N TYR A 363 -5.60 -0.96 -11.52
CA TYR A 363 -5.23 -2.23 -10.87
C TYR A 363 -5.34 -2.17 -9.34
N TRP A 364 -5.92 -1.09 -8.80
CA TRP A 364 -6.13 -1.00 -7.37
C TRP A 364 -7.09 -2.08 -6.89
N LEU A 365 -6.67 -2.80 -5.86
CA LEU A 365 -7.44 -3.91 -5.30
C LEU A 365 -8.69 -3.38 -4.60
N GLU A 366 -9.86 -3.96 -4.92
CA GLU A 366 -11.11 -3.84 -4.16
C GLU A 366 -11.36 -5.14 -3.36
N PRO A 367 -12.08 -5.09 -2.24
CA PRO A 367 -11.94 -4.24 -1.06
C PRO A 367 -11.11 -4.96 0.03
N TYR A 368 -10.41 -4.20 0.88
CA TYR A 368 -9.68 -4.79 2.02
C TYR A 368 -9.86 -4.06 3.36
N LYS A 369 -9.44 -4.78 4.42
CA LYS A 369 -9.85 -4.75 5.83
C LYS A 369 -9.68 -3.41 6.56
N ASP A 370 -10.64 -3.08 7.42
CA ASP A 370 -10.51 -2.23 8.61
C ASP A 370 -9.68 -0.95 8.44
N LEU A 371 -10.34 0.14 8.04
CA LEU A 371 -9.79 1.49 8.18
C LEU A 371 -10.16 2.06 9.57
N SER A 372 -9.22 2.77 10.17
CA SER A 372 -9.42 3.56 11.39
C SER A 372 -8.65 4.89 11.27
N PRO A 373 -8.93 5.89 12.10
CA PRO A 373 -8.21 7.16 12.09
C PRO A 373 -6.76 7.06 12.55
N GLY A 374 -6.38 5.93 13.16
CA GLY A 374 -5.01 5.65 13.57
C GLY A 374 -4.22 4.84 12.55
N GLY A 375 -4.87 4.29 11.52
CA GLY A 375 -4.21 3.37 10.61
C GLY A 375 -5.21 2.46 9.93
N PHE A 376 -4.70 1.59 9.08
CA PHE A 376 -5.51 0.76 8.20
C PHE A 376 -4.86 -0.60 8.07
N ALA A 377 -5.64 -1.58 7.62
CA ALA A 377 -5.09 -2.86 7.21
C ALA A 377 -5.40 -3.11 5.73
N PHE A 378 -4.61 -3.94 5.10
CA PHE A 378 -4.83 -4.33 3.72
C PHE A 378 -4.18 -5.68 3.46
N TYR A 379 -4.62 -6.37 2.42
CA TYR A 379 -4.03 -7.64 2.05
C TYR A 379 -3.20 -7.50 0.80
N THR A 380 -2.01 -8.07 0.80
CA THR A 380 -1.10 -7.98 -0.33
C THR A 380 -0.33 -9.28 -0.48
N GLU A 381 -0.01 -9.64 -1.71
CA GLU A 381 0.90 -10.75 -2.02
C GLU A 381 2.37 -10.34 -1.79
N PHE A 382 2.63 -9.05 -1.61
CA PHE A 382 3.98 -8.50 -1.47
C PHE A 382 4.48 -8.60 -0.03
N LEU A 383 5.74 -8.98 0.11
CA LEU A 383 6.39 -9.16 1.40
C LEU A 383 6.89 -7.81 1.97
N VAL A 384 6.50 -7.51 3.21
CA VAL A 384 6.97 -6.38 4.03
C VAL A 384 7.39 -6.91 5.40
N ASP A 385 8.06 -6.11 6.24
CA ASP A 385 8.40 -6.48 7.64
C ASP A 385 7.76 -5.52 8.64
N VAL A 386 7.62 -5.99 9.88
CA VAL A 386 7.18 -5.18 11.00
C VAL A 386 8.18 -4.03 11.19
N ASN A 387 7.65 -2.83 11.41
CA ASN A 387 8.36 -1.55 11.47
C ASN A 387 8.80 -0.96 10.13
N ASP A 388 8.52 -1.60 8.99
CA ASP A 388 8.69 -0.94 7.70
C ASP A 388 7.82 0.31 7.62
N ILE A 389 8.35 1.33 6.97
CA ILE A 389 7.65 2.53 6.58
C ILE A 389 7.18 2.36 5.15
N LEU A 390 5.90 2.57 4.93
CA LEU A 390 5.29 2.57 3.61
C LEU A 390 4.71 3.97 3.33
N GLU A 391 4.70 4.39 2.08
CA GLU A 391 3.92 5.52 1.59
C GLU A 391 2.72 4.97 0.85
N ILE A 392 1.52 5.29 1.30
CA ILE A 392 0.28 4.78 0.73
C ILE A 392 -0.49 5.88 0.04
N PHE A 393 -1.03 5.52 -1.11
CA PHE A 393 -2.06 6.26 -1.80
C PHE A 393 -3.35 5.48 -1.59
N MET A 394 -4.35 6.13 -1.02
CA MET A 394 -5.65 5.53 -0.78
C MET A 394 -6.75 6.43 -1.33
N GLN A 395 -7.72 5.83 -1.98
CA GLN A 395 -8.90 6.52 -2.46
C GLN A 395 -10.07 6.18 -1.57
N VAL A 396 -10.69 7.24 -1.05
CA VAL A 396 -11.77 7.16 -0.07
C VAL A 396 -12.98 7.88 -0.63
N ASN A 397 -14.15 7.26 -0.53
CA ASN A 397 -15.40 7.93 -0.86
C ASN A 397 -15.76 8.89 0.28
N VAL A 398 -15.78 10.20 -0.01
CA VAL A 398 -16.07 11.26 0.96
C VAL A 398 -17.47 11.85 0.81
N SER A 399 -18.12 11.61 -0.33
CA SER A 399 -19.33 10.79 -0.32
C SER A 399 -20.39 10.95 0.78
N PRO A 400 -21.01 12.11 1.06
CA PRO A 400 -22.19 12.12 1.93
C PRO A 400 -23.46 11.69 1.18
N ASP A 401 -23.40 11.05 0.01
CA ASP A 401 -24.58 10.43 -0.61
C ASP A 401 -24.16 9.05 -1.13
N PRO A 402 -24.79 7.93 -0.69
CA PRO A 402 -24.45 6.59 -1.17
C PRO A 402 -24.67 6.42 -2.69
N LYS A 403 -25.46 7.29 -3.33
CA LYS A 403 -25.72 7.26 -4.78
C LYS A 403 -24.72 8.07 -5.59
N VAL A 404 -23.90 8.91 -4.95
CA VAL A 404 -22.92 9.77 -5.61
C VAL A 404 -21.54 9.39 -5.12
N GLU A 405 -20.67 8.91 -6.00
CA GLU A 405 -19.29 8.62 -5.62
C GLU A 405 -18.45 9.90 -5.75
N LYS A 406 -17.95 10.41 -4.62
CA LYS A 406 -16.99 11.53 -4.58
C LYS A 406 -15.71 10.98 -3.96
N LEU A 407 -14.74 10.69 -4.80
CA LEU A 407 -13.51 10.03 -4.40
C LEU A 407 -12.41 11.06 -4.17
N GLU A 408 -11.82 11.04 -2.98
CA GLU A 408 -10.61 11.80 -2.66
C GLU A 408 -9.42 10.86 -2.57
N ILE A 409 -8.27 11.30 -3.07
CA ILE A 409 -7.01 10.55 -2.99
C ILE A 409 -6.18 11.13 -1.85
N ILE A 410 -5.81 10.26 -0.93
CA ILE A 410 -5.00 10.58 0.25
C ILE A 410 -3.64 9.93 0.07
N GLN A 411 -2.58 10.72 0.21
CA GLN A 411 -1.21 10.24 0.28
C GLN A 411 -0.73 10.30 1.74
N GLN A 412 -0.34 9.16 2.31
CA GLN A 412 0.00 9.05 3.72
C GLN A 412 1.13 8.06 3.98
N ARG A 413 2.14 8.49 4.74
CA ARG A 413 3.18 7.59 5.27
C ARG A 413 2.66 6.80 6.46
N VAL A 414 3.04 5.53 6.56
CA VAL A 414 2.61 4.63 7.63
C VAL A 414 3.75 3.75 8.10
N LYS A 415 3.63 3.22 9.31
CA LYS A 415 4.49 2.17 9.86
C LYS A 415 3.74 0.85 9.91
N VAL A 416 4.31 -0.22 9.36
CA VAL A 416 3.80 -1.59 9.52
C VAL A 416 3.93 -1.98 10.98
N VAL A 417 2.82 -2.37 11.59
CA VAL A 417 2.77 -2.76 13.02
C VAL A 417 2.49 -4.24 13.22
N ARG A 418 1.90 -4.90 12.22
CA ARG A 418 1.57 -6.33 12.30
C ARG A 418 1.42 -6.92 10.90
N ILE A 419 1.86 -8.16 10.76
CA ILE A 419 1.73 -8.98 9.56
C ILE A 419 1.09 -10.29 9.98
N GLU A 420 0.13 -10.76 9.20
CA GLU A 420 -0.56 -12.01 9.41
C GLU A 420 -0.68 -12.74 8.06
N GLU A 421 -0.05 -13.90 7.94
CA GLU A 421 -0.14 -14.73 6.74
C GLU A 421 -1.55 -15.30 6.59
N LYS A 422 -2.03 -15.36 5.34
CA LYS A 422 -3.34 -15.90 4.97
C LYS A 422 -3.15 -16.99 3.92
N PRO A 423 -2.78 -18.21 4.34
CA PRO A 423 -2.43 -19.29 3.42
C PRO A 423 -3.56 -19.63 2.45
N GLU A 424 -4.82 -19.57 2.92
CA GLU A 424 -6.01 -19.85 2.12
C GLU A 424 -6.25 -18.84 0.99
N MET A 425 -5.68 -17.64 1.10
CA MET A 425 -5.83 -16.56 0.12
C MET A 425 -4.50 -16.22 -0.56
N GLU A 426 -3.45 -17.02 -0.34
CA GLU A 426 -2.09 -16.82 -0.86
C GLU A 426 -1.55 -15.38 -0.69
N CYS A 427 -1.91 -14.72 0.41
CA CYS A 427 -1.53 -13.33 0.66
C CYS A 427 -1.23 -13.04 2.14
N TYR A 428 -0.82 -11.80 2.44
CA TYR A 428 -0.54 -11.30 3.78
C TYR A 428 -1.51 -10.19 4.15
N LEU A 429 -2.10 -10.25 5.34
CA LEU A 429 -2.78 -9.13 5.97
C LEU A 429 -1.77 -8.24 6.69
N ILE A 430 -1.56 -7.05 6.16
CA ILE A 430 -0.66 -6.03 6.70
C ILE A 430 -1.49 -5.01 7.47
N ALA A 431 -1.18 -4.78 8.74
CA ALA A 431 -1.75 -3.69 9.52
C ALA A 431 -0.71 -2.58 9.72
N CYS A 432 -1.15 -1.36 9.48
CA CYS A 432 -0.33 -0.17 9.44
C CYS A 432 -0.85 0.91 10.39
N HIS A 433 0.06 1.75 10.87
CA HIS A 433 -0.22 2.94 11.68
C HIS A 433 0.17 4.19 10.93
N PHE A 434 -0.70 5.21 10.85
CA PHE A 434 -0.38 6.46 10.17
C PHE A 434 0.75 7.22 10.88
N LEU A 435 1.73 7.68 10.11
CA LEU A 435 2.84 8.49 10.60
C LEU A 435 2.59 9.97 10.30
N MET A 436 2.45 10.79 11.35
CA MET A 436 2.36 12.25 11.22
C MET A 436 1.29 12.71 10.22
N ALA A 437 0.12 12.08 10.20
CA ALA A 437 -0.99 12.53 9.35
C ALA A 437 -1.37 13.98 9.71
N ASP A 438 -1.48 14.84 8.70
CA ASP A 438 -1.96 16.20 8.91
C ASP A 438 -3.43 16.21 9.39
N GLU A 439 -3.91 17.37 9.83
CA GLU A 439 -5.26 17.49 10.38
C GLU A 439 -6.33 17.29 9.30
N GLU A 440 -6.06 17.75 8.08
CA GLU A 440 -6.96 17.65 6.93
C GLU A 440 -7.19 16.18 6.54
N THR A 441 -6.11 15.41 6.33
CA THR A 441 -6.15 13.98 6.04
C THR A 441 -6.89 13.20 7.12
N ARG A 442 -6.61 13.51 8.40
CA ARG A 442 -7.32 12.88 9.53
C ARG A 442 -8.81 13.20 9.49
N MET A 443 -9.18 14.45 9.19
CA MET A 443 -10.57 14.87 9.09
C MET A 443 -11.29 14.19 7.93
N VAL A 444 -10.65 14.07 6.76
CA VAL A 444 -11.21 13.35 5.60
C VAL A 444 -11.45 11.88 5.93
N ILE A 445 -10.46 11.19 6.50
CA ILE A 445 -10.59 9.78 6.90
C ILE A 445 -11.69 9.61 7.96
N ASN A 446 -11.73 10.48 8.97
CA ASN A 446 -12.75 10.46 10.02
C ASN A 446 -14.15 10.64 9.44
N ASN A 447 -14.35 11.64 8.58
CA ASN A 447 -15.66 11.94 8.02
C ASN A 447 -16.15 10.80 7.12
N ALA A 448 -15.26 10.21 6.32
CA ALA A 448 -15.60 9.06 5.48
C ALA A 448 -15.96 7.81 6.31
N LEU A 449 -15.21 7.52 7.37
CA LEU A 449 -15.51 6.42 8.29
C LEU A 449 -16.85 6.60 8.99
N GLN A 450 -17.11 7.80 9.50
CA GLN A 450 -18.36 8.13 10.22
C GLN A 450 -19.56 8.11 9.28
N GLY A 451 -19.44 8.70 8.09
CA GLY A 451 -20.52 8.70 7.10
C GLY A 451 -20.89 7.28 6.68
N GLN A 452 -19.90 6.45 6.43
CA GLN A 452 -20.14 5.06 6.05
C GLN A 452 -20.72 4.21 7.20
N GLU A 453 -20.32 4.47 8.46
CA GLU A 453 -20.94 3.83 9.64
C GLU A 453 -22.43 4.21 9.79
N ILE A 454 -22.80 5.45 9.45
CA ILE A 454 -24.21 5.90 9.44
C ILE A 454 -24.99 5.20 8.33
N ILE A 455 -24.44 5.14 7.11
CA ILE A 455 -25.07 4.48 5.95
C ILE A 455 -25.37 3.01 6.26
N ASP A 456 -24.39 2.31 6.83
CA ASP A 456 -24.55 0.90 7.18
C ASP A 456 -25.61 0.67 8.26
N ALA A 457 -25.61 1.51 9.30
CA ALA A 457 -26.63 1.45 10.34
C ALA A 457 -28.03 1.75 9.81
N PHE A 458 -28.15 2.74 8.92
CA PHE A 458 -29.40 3.11 8.28
C PHE A 458 -29.92 1.96 7.39
N ASN A 459 -29.08 1.41 6.51
CA ASN A 459 -29.46 0.29 5.63
C ASN A 459 -29.78 -1.00 6.41
N SER A 460 -29.16 -1.19 7.58
CA SER A 460 -29.42 -2.34 8.44
C SER A 460 -30.71 -2.19 9.25
N ALA A 461 -31.19 -0.96 9.49
CA ALA A 461 -32.40 -0.73 10.27
C ALA A 461 -33.64 -1.35 9.61
N ASP A 462 -33.76 -1.22 8.28
CA ASP A 462 -34.85 -1.85 7.51
C ASP A 462 -34.86 -3.39 7.67
N LEU A 463 -33.69 -4.02 7.80
CA LEU A 463 -33.54 -5.47 8.01
C LEU A 463 -33.80 -5.91 9.45
N LEU A 464 -33.65 -5.01 10.42
CA LEU A 464 -33.86 -5.28 11.84
C LEU A 464 -35.34 -5.16 12.23
N ASP A 465 -36.08 -4.24 11.60
CA ASP A 465 -37.53 -4.12 11.79
C ASP A 465 -38.30 -5.34 11.24
N GLU A 466 -37.82 -5.98 10.16
CA GLU A 466 -38.42 -7.22 9.62
C GLU A 466 -38.07 -8.48 10.43
N ALA A 467 -36.95 -8.49 11.16
CA ALA A 467 -36.51 -9.63 11.97
C ALA A 467 -37.28 -9.77 13.30
N GLY A 468 -38.08 -8.76 13.69
CA GLY A 468 -38.91 -8.76 14.90
C GLY A 468 -40.23 -9.53 14.78
N GLU A 469 -40.54 -10.13 13.62
CA GLU A 469 -41.77 -10.91 13.39
C GLU A 469 -41.60 -12.44 13.49
N PHE A 470 -40.51 -12.96 14.09
CA PHE A 470 -40.31 -14.41 14.32
C PHE A 470 -40.22 -14.82 15.79
#